data_AF-A0AAV0AYE0-F1
#
_entry.id   AF-A0AAV0AYE0-F1
#
_cell.length_a   1.000
_cell.length_b   1.000
_cell.length_c   1.000
_cell.angle_alpha   90.00
_cell.angle_beta   90.00
_cell.angle_gamma   90.00
#
_symmetry.space_group_name_H-M   'P 1'
#
loop_
_entity.id
_entity.type
_entity.pdbx_description
1 polymer ?
#
loop_
_entity_poly.entity_id
_entity_poly.type
_entity_poly.pdbx_seq_one_letter_code
_entity_poly.pdbx_strand_id
1 'polypeptide(L)'
;MVEDNFTASQLFDGGCLTQKVTMILLNQICTFVAFSGSLQDSAKLALHLVGYEQDVCRAMEFVFGNKLICPDARTAKEVTFDQKVCMKRVTQDGNIYDPSGTLSGGSKPSTLGILIKGLLKDHQSKLESKMDLFNQTTKDLDLKSHEVTLLEEQVKESNATHGIKRMLNELNELIIDSKNKQKVLEAANREAEETDQAVELAREEHGGWKEKLKQAKLEAANREAEETDQAVELAREEHEVQSPKLDLPKEAIRQIRQLQPPDPKVPKKTRPIEDPMTPGLEGNQGEGDSCTKSIS
;
A
#
# COMPACT_ATOMS: atom_id res chain seq x y z
N MET A 1 32.94 49.81 23.98
CA MET A 1 34.17 49.31 24.62
C MET A 1 35.30 49.61 23.67
N VAL A 2 36.50 49.92 24.17
CA VAL A 2 37.64 50.30 23.32
C VAL A 2 38.82 49.42 23.72
N GLU A 3 39.61 49.00 22.73
CA GLU A 3 40.73 48.08 22.94
C GLU A 3 41.82 48.71 23.81
N ASP A 4 42.26 49.92 23.46
CA ASP A 4 43.40 50.56 24.07
C ASP A 4 43.20 52.06 24.36
N ASN A 5 44.14 52.63 25.11
CA ASN A 5 44.07 54.03 25.53
C ASN A 5 44.28 55.00 24.36
N PHE A 6 45.09 54.62 23.38
CA PHE A 6 45.37 55.47 22.22
C PHE A 6 44.10 55.71 21.41
N THR A 7 43.35 54.64 21.11
CA THR A 7 42.07 54.75 20.40
C THR A 7 41.04 55.53 21.22
N ALA A 8 41.02 55.36 22.54
CA ALA A 8 40.12 56.10 23.41
C ALA A 8 40.42 57.60 23.41
N SER A 9 41.70 58.00 23.51
CA SER A 9 42.12 59.40 23.40
C SER A 9 41.72 60.01 22.06
N GLN A 10 41.95 59.30 20.95
CA GLN A 10 41.51 59.79 19.62
C GLN A 10 40.00 60.01 19.53
N LEU A 11 39.20 59.11 20.13
CA LEU A 11 37.74 59.27 20.16
C LEU A 11 37.29 60.42 21.05
N PHE A 12 37.99 60.71 22.15
CA PHE A 12 37.69 61.87 23.00
C PHE A 12 38.10 63.19 22.35
N ASP A 13 39.29 63.24 21.75
CA ASP A 13 39.87 64.47 21.20
C ASP A 13 39.29 64.82 19.81
N GLY A 14 38.97 63.82 18.99
CA GLY A 14 38.51 63.98 17.61
C GLY A 14 37.10 63.50 17.30
N GLY A 15 36.42 62.81 18.23
CA GLY A 15 35.19 62.06 17.95
C GLY A 15 33.87 62.85 18.00
N CYS A 16 33.91 64.18 18.15
CA CYS A 16 32.71 65.06 18.17
C CYS A 16 31.54 64.50 19.01
N LEU A 17 31.84 63.97 20.21
CA LEU A 17 30.84 63.37 21.08
C LEU A 17 29.87 64.42 21.60
N THR A 18 28.60 64.32 21.21
CA THR A 18 27.54 65.28 21.60
C THR A 18 27.02 65.07 23.02
N GLN A 19 27.37 63.95 23.65
CA GLN A 19 26.94 63.56 24.98
C GLN A 19 28.10 63.04 25.82
N LYS A 20 27.96 63.12 27.15
CA LYS A 20 28.93 62.55 28.09
C LYS A 20 28.92 61.03 27.99
N VAL A 21 30.04 60.44 27.57
CA VAL A 21 30.24 58.99 27.44
C VAL A 21 31.29 58.51 28.45
N THR A 22 31.12 57.30 28.98
CA THR A 22 32.15 56.58 29.73
C THR A 22 32.59 55.38 28.91
N MET A 23 33.89 55.28 28.61
CA MET A 23 34.46 54.19 27.85
C MET A 23 35.13 53.17 28.78
N ILE A 24 35.02 51.89 28.44
CA ILE A 24 35.72 50.81 29.14
C ILE A 24 36.88 50.37 28.26
N LEU A 25 38.11 50.46 28.80
CA LEU A 25 39.37 50.11 28.11
C LEU A 25 39.72 48.65 28.38
N LEU A 26 39.62 47.78 27.37
CA LEU A 26 39.78 46.34 27.53
C LEU A 26 41.19 45.94 27.98
N ASN A 27 42.21 46.70 27.58
CA ASN A 27 43.60 46.41 27.93
C ASN A 27 44.00 46.87 29.34
N GLN A 28 43.20 47.75 29.99
CA GLN A 28 43.56 48.35 31.29
C GLN A 28 42.65 47.95 32.45
N ILE A 29 41.54 47.28 32.19
CA ILE A 29 40.65 46.82 33.26
C ILE A 29 41.26 45.65 34.03
N CYS A 30 41.42 45.83 35.33
CA CYS A 30 41.65 44.73 36.27
C CYS A 30 40.28 44.20 36.71
N THR A 31 40.02 42.92 36.45
CA THR A 31 38.73 42.30 36.77
C THR A 31 38.84 41.52 38.07
N PHE A 32 37.78 41.58 38.87
CA PHE A 32 37.59 40.73 40.03
C PHE A 32 36.23 40.06 39.88
N VAL A 33 36.24 38.73 39.84
CA VAL A 33 35.03 37.92 39.75
C VAL A 33 34.82 37.25 41.10
N ALA A 34 33.66 37.51 41.69
CA ALA A 34 33.26 36.91 42.94
C ALA A 34 33.13 35.39 42.81
N PHE A 35 33.73 34.65 43.76
CA PHE A 35 33.61 33.21 43.81
C PHE A 35 32.20 32.79 44.29
N SER A 36 31.45 32.12 43.41
CA SER A 36 30.06 31.74 43.65
C SER A 36 29.86 30.70 44.75
N GLY A 37 30.90 29.94 45.15
CA GLY A 37 30.75 28.78 46.04
C GLY A 37 30.61 29.09 47.54
N SER A 38 30.70 30.36 47.96
CA SER A 38 30.52 30.75 49.38
C SER A 38 29.19 31.45 49.66
N LEU A 39 28.40 31.69 48.61
CA LEU A 39 27.12 32.37 48.68
C LEU A 39 26.04 31.32 48.91
N GLN A 40 25.23 31.50 49.95
CA GLN A 40 24.05 30.65 50.15
C GLN A 40 23.25 30.56 48.84
N ASP A 41 22.69 29.38 48.53
CA ASP A 41 22.00 29.01 47.27
C ASP A 41 20.98 30.02 46.73
N SER A 42 20.60 31.00 47.54
CA SER A 42 19.70 32.10 47.22
C SER A 42 20.30 33.20 46.32
N ALA A 43 21.61 33.49 46.34
CA ALA A 43 22.19 34.62 45.57
C ALA A 43 23.01 34.16 44.36
N LYS A 44 22.76 34.75 43.19
CA LYS A 44 23.42 34.38 41.92
C LYS A 44 24.33 35.50 41.41
N LEU A 45 25.47 35.14 40.82
CA LEU A 45 26.34 36.10 40.16
C LEU A 45 25.67 36.64 38.89
N ALA A 46 25.64 37.97 38.74
CA ALA A 46 25.02 38.60 37.57
C ALA A 46 25.68 38.18 36.25
N LEU A 47 27.00 37.93 36.27
CA LEU A 47 27.79 37.48 35.12
C LEU A 47 27.23 36.19 34.50
N HIS A 48 26.67 35.28 35.29
CA HIS A 48 26.11 34.01 34.80
C HIS A 48 24.69 34.14 34.22
N LEU A 49 24.05 35.31 34.36
CA LEU A 49 22.69 35.55 33.87
C LEU A 49 22.66 36.23 32.50
N VAL A 50 23.82 36.65 31.99
CA VAL A 50 23.96 37.34 30.70
C VAL A 50 24.83 36.52 29.76
N GLY A 51 24.42 36.42 28.50
CA GLY A 51 25.24 35.88 27.43
C GLY A 51 26.06 36.97 26.77
N TYR A 52 27.35 36.71 26.52
CA TYR A 52 28.27 37.65 25.87
C TYR A 52 29.35 36.91 25.08
N GLU A 53 29.92 37.59 24.10
CA GLU A 53 31.02 37.08 23.27
C GLU A 53 32.36 37.13 24.03
N GLN A 54 33.28 36.23 23.67
CA GLN A 54 34.55 36.08 24.38
C GLN A 54 35.42 37.35 24.32
N ASP A 55 35.34 38.10 23.23
CA ASP A 55 36.13 39.31 22.99
C ASP A 55 35.84 40.42 24.01
N VAL A 56 34.65 40.42 24.59
CA VAL A 56 34.22 41.40 25.60
C VAL A 56 34.22 40.83 27.02
N CYS A 57 34.76 39.63 27.23
CA CYS A 57 34.71 38.92 28.51
C CYS A 57 35.23 39.76 29.68
N ARG A 58 36.41 40.38 29.54
CA ARG A 58 37.00 41.22 30.59
C ARG A 58 36.09 42.39 30.98
N ALA A 59 35.45 43.03 30.01
CA ALA A 59 34.54 44.13 30.32
C ALA A 59 33.27 43.64 31.03
N MET A 60 32.77 42.46 30.67
CA MET A 60 31.61 41.87 31.34
C MET A 60 31.96 41.46 32.78
N GLU A 61 33.15 40.90 33.02
CA GLU A 61 33.65 40.64 34.37
C GLU A 61 33.82 41.94 35.18
N PHE A 62 34.34 43.02 34.57
CA PHE A 62 34.46 44.31 35.24
C PHE A 62 33.10 44.87 35.66
N VAL A 63 32.09 44.77 34.79
CA VAL A 63 30.75 45.30 35.07
C VAL A 63 29.98 44.38 36.02
N PHE A 64 29.92 43.08 35.76
CA PHE A 64 29.02 42.13 36.43
C PHE A 64 29.71 41.17 37.41
N GLY A 65 31.04 41.06 37.39
CA GLY A 65 31.80 40.14 38.24
C GLY A 65 31.77 40.46 39.74
N ASN A 66 31.40 41.69 40.10
CA ASN A 66 31.19 42.13 41.48
C ASN A 66 29.72 42.53 41.75
N LYS A 67 28.77 41.91 41.05
CA LYS A 67 27.33 42.14 41.27
C LYS A 67 26.60 40.83 41.52
N LEU A 68 25.91 40.76 42.64
CA LEU A 68 25.08 39.61 43.00
C LEU A 68 23.60 39.96 42.88
N ILE A 69 22.84 39.06 42.27
CA ILE A 69 21.39 39.15 42.15
C ILE A 69 20.77 38.32 43.26
N CYS A 70 19.96 38.97 44.08
CA CYS A 70 19.24 38.36 45.20
C CYS A 70 17.73 38.30 44.87
N PRO A 71 17.01 37.25 45.30
CA PRO A 71 15.57 37.16 45.13
C PRO A 71 14.86 38.24 45.94
N ASP A 72 15.20 38.35 47.23
CA ASP A 72 14.49 39.19 48.19
C ASP A 72 15.38 40.25 48.84
N ALA A 73 14.75 41.32 49.35
CA ALA A 73 15.39 42.36 50.13
C ALA A 73 16.07 41.85 51.42
N ARG A 74 15.47 40.82 52.06
CA ARG A 74 16.03 40.21 53.28
C ARG A 74 17.38 39.54 53.00
N THR A 75 17.40 38.66 52.00
CA THR A 75 18.62 38.01 51.51
C THR A 75 19.64 39.03 51.04
N ALA A 76 19.22 40.05 50.29
CA ALA A 76 20.12 41.10 49.86
C ALA A 76 20.79 41.79 51.05
N LYS A 77 20.03 42.15 52.10
CA LYS A 77 20.58 42.80 53.30
C LYS A 77 21.54 41.88 54.07
N GLU A 78 21.15 40.63 54.33
CA GLU A 78 21.95 39.67 55.06
C GLU A 78 23.28 39.39 54.37
N VAL A 79 23.21 39.06 53.07
CA VAL A 79 24.41 38.85 52.26
C VAL A 79 25.20 40.16 52.17
N THR A 80 24.56 41.34 52.12
CA THR A 80 25.24 42.64 52.00
C THR A 80 26.33 42.84 53.03
N PHE A 81 25.97 42.57 54.29
CA PHE A 81 26.79 42.84 55.46
C PHE A 81 27.57 41.62 55.94
N ASP A 82 27.52 40.48 55.23
CA ASP A 82 28.42 39.36 55.51
C ASP A 82 29.86 39.75 55.16
N GLN A 83 30.73 39.68 56.18
CA GLN A 83 32.14 40.02 56.12
C GLN A 83 32.91 39.19 55.09
N LYS A 84 32.42 37.98 54.76
CA LYS A 84 33.04 37.11 53.74
C LYS A 84 32.78 37.58 52.31
N VAL A 85 31.68 38.29 52.10
CA VAL A 85 31.19 38.55 50.74
C VAL A 85 31.25 40.04 50.39
N CYS A 86 30.90 40.99 51.28
CA CYS A 86 31.15 42.45 51.08
C CYS A 86 31.14 43.02 49.63
N MET A 87 30.15 42.67 48.79
CA MET A 87 30.00 43.05 47.38
C MET A 87 28.70 43.84 47.08
N LYS A 88 28.53 44.40 45.89
CA LYS A 88 27.25 45.08 45.58
C LYS A 88 26.17 44.05 45.24
N ARG A 89 24.96 44.25 45.77
CA ARG A 89 23.80 43.38 45.52
C ARG A 89 22.63 44.14 44.91
N VAL A 90 21.88 43.45 44.07
CA VAL A 90 20.68 43.97 43.42
C VAL A 90 19.55 42.96 43.63
N THR A 91 18.40 43.41 44.11
CA THR A 91 17.20 42.54 44.21
C THR A 91 16.56 42.37 42.84
N GLN A 92 15.75 41.34 42.64
CA GLN A 92 14.94 41.19 41.42
C GLN A 92 14.03 42.40 41.17
N ASP A 93 13.57 43.07 42.23
CA ASP A 93 12.80 44.31 42.14
C ASP A 93 13.60 45.55 41.69
N GLY A 94 14.94 45.44 41.61
CA GLY A 94 15.84 46.51 41.18
C GLY A 94 16.41 47.39 42.30
N ASN A 95 16.29 47.00 43.57
CA ASN A 95 16.88 47.75 44.68
C ASN A 95 18.36 47.40 44.84
N ILE A 96 19.22 48.40 45.05
CA ILE A 96 20.66 48.23 45.19
C ILE A 96 21.06 48.31 46.65
N TYR A 97 21.85 47.33 47.10
CA TYR A 97 22.43 47.23 48.43
C TYR A 97 23.96 47.22 48.31
N ASP A 98 24.60 48.23 48.89
CA ASP A 98 26.06 48.40 48.86
C ASP A 98 26.63 48.29 50.29
N PRO A 99 27.72 47.53 50.51
CA PRO A 99 28.38 47.42 51.80
C PRO A 99 28.91 48.76 52.35
N SER A 100 29.06 49.78 51.50
CA SER A 100 29.34 51.17 51.92
C SER A 100 28.18 51.85 52.66
N GLY A 101 27.04 51.17 52.84
CA GLY A 101 25.86 51.71 53.52
C GLY A 101 24.88 52.44 52.58
N THR A 102 25.10 52.36 51.27
CA THR A 102 24.17 52.92 50.29
C THR A 102 23.04 51.93 50.00
N LEU A 103 21.81 52.31 50.35
CA LEU A 103 20.58 51.60 49.98
C LEU A 103 19.76 52.49 49.04
N SER A 104 19.62 52.10 47.77
CA SER A 104 18.72 52.82 46.86
C SER A 104 17.29 52.25 46.99
N GLY A 105 16.49 52.81 47.90
CA GLY A 105 15.07 52.52 48.03
C GLY A 105 14.24 53.72 47.58
N GLY A 106 13.48 53.58 46.49
CA GLY A 106 12.65 54.65 45.94
C GLY A 106 11.80 54.20 44.76
N SER A 107 11.05 55.12 44.17
CA SER A 107 10.23 54.88 42.96
C SER A 107 11.10 54.34 41.82
N LYS A 108 10.65 53.27 41.16
CA LYS A 108 11.36 52.66 40.02
C LYS A 108 11.73 53.75 38.99
N PRO A 109 13.03 53.95 38.67
CA PRO A 109 13.40 54.88 37.63
C PRO A 109 12.83 54.39 36.29
N SER A 110 12.34 55.32 35.46
CA SER A 110 11.72 55.06 34.14
C SER A 110 12.58 54.20 33.18
N THR A 111 13.86 54.03 33.50
CA THR A 111 14.85 53.25 32.75
C THR A 111 14.70 51.73 32.85
N LEU A 112 13.94 51.19 33.83
CA LEU A 112 13.67 49.75 33.98
C LEU A 112 13.00 49.12 32.75
N GLY A 113 12.37 49.94 31.90
CA GLY A 113 11.72 49.48 30.68
C GLY A 113 12.60 49.42 29.44
N ILE A 114 13.86 49.89 29.45
CA ILE A 114 14.65 49.99 28.20
C ILE A 114 15.00 48.61 27.66
N LEU A 115 15.49 47.70 28.52
CA LEU A 115 15.80 46.32 28.13
C LEU A 115 14.54 45.58 27.69
N ILE A 116 13.44 45.74 28.43
CA ILE A 116 12.16 45.10 28.10
C ILE A 116 11.63 45.61 26.76
N LYS A 117 11.68 46.93 26.50
CA LYS A 117 11.25 47.52 25.22
C LYS A 117 12.10 47.04 24.04
N GLY A 118 13.41 46.92 24.23
CA GLY A 118 14.32 46.36 23.22
C GLY A 118 13.97 44.92 22.89
N LEU A 119 13.85 44.08 23.92
CA LEU A 119 13.44 42.68 23.76
C LEU A 119 12.08 42.56 23.10
N LEU A 120 11.09 43.37 23.50
CA LEU A 120 9.75 43.34 22.91
C LEU A 120 9.80 43.68 21.42
N LYS A 121 10.61 44.68 21.02
CA LYS A 121 10.80 45.06 19.62
C LYS A 121 11.50 43.98 18.81
N ASP A 122 12.51 43.34 19.37
CA ASP A 122 13.24 42.24 18.71
C ASP A 122 12.35 40.98 18.57
N HIS A 123 11.55 40.67 19.59
CA HIS A 123 10.60 39.58 19.52
C HIS A 123 9.47 39.89 18.54
N GLN A 124 9.00 41.13 18.48
CA GLN A 124 7.98 41.57 17.55
C GLN A 124 8.47 41.46 16.09
N SER A 125 9.68 41.94 15.78
CA SER A 125 10.24 41.84 14.42
C SER A 125 10.50 40.38 14.00
N LYS A 126 10.95 39.52 14.92
CA LYS A 126 11.07 38.08 14.69
C LYS A 126 9.72 37.40 14.46
N LEU A 127 8.66 37.88 15.11
CA LEU A 127 7.31 37.36 14.93
C LEU A 127 6.76 37.80 13.56
N GLU A 128 6.91 39.07 13.20
CA GLU A 128 6.49 39.63 11.93
C GLU A 128 7.15 38.91 10.75
N SER A 129 8.48 38.74 10.78
CA SER A 129 9.20 38.00 9.72
C SER A 129 8.75 36.54 9.58
N LYS A 130 8.46 35.85 10.70
CA LYS A 130 7.90 34.49 10.65
C LYS A 130 6.48 34.47 10.11
N MET A 131 5.67 35.46 10.44
CA MET A 131 4.31 35.60 9.93
C MET A 131 4.32 35.83 8.41
N ASP A 132 5.22 36.66 7.91
CA ASP A 132 5.39 36.90 6.48
C ASP A 132 5.81 35.62 5.74
N LEU A 133 6.77 34.87 6.29
CA LEU A 133 7.18 33.58 5.74
C LEU A 133 6.02 32.57 5.74
N PHE A 134 5.24 32.53 6.81
CA PHE A 134 4.06 31.66 6.91
C PHE A 134 3.00 32.03 5.86
N ASN A 135 2.71 33.31 5.70
CA ASN A 135 1.76 33.81 4.70
C ASN A 135 2.23 33.52 3.27
N GLN A 136 3.53 33.66 3.00
CA GLN A 136 4.11 33.30 1.69
C GLN A 136 3.98 31.81 1.43
N THR A 137 4.40 30.97 2.38
CA THR A 137 4.31 29.51 2.27
C THR A 137 2.86 29.04 2.10
N THR A 138 1.92 29.68 2.78
CA THR A 138 0.48 29.38 2.64
C THR A 138 -0.03 29.68 1.24
N LYS A 139 0.36 30.82 0.66
CA LYS A 139 0.02 31.17 -0.73
C LYS A 139 0.62 30.19 -1.73
N ASP A 140 1.89 29.83 -1.54
CA ASP A 140 2.57 28.87 -2.42
C ASP A 140 1.91 27.49 -2.34
N LEU A 141 1.49 27.07 -1.15
CA LEU A 141 0.77 25.82 -0.95
C LEU A 141 -0.62 25.84 -1.62
N ASP A 142 -1.34 26.96 -1.54
CA ASP A 142 -2.63 27.14 -2.21
C ASP A 142 -2.49 27.07 -3.73
N LEU A 143 -1.48 27.76 -4.29
CA LEU A 143 -1.16 27.69 -5.71
C LEU A 143 -0.81 26.27 -6.17
N LYS A 144 0.01 25.55 -5.39
CA LYS A 144 0.37 24.16 -5.69
C LYS A 144 -0.80 23.20 -5.56
N SER A 145 -1.68 23.42 -4.58
CA SER A 145 -2.92 22.64 -4.46
C SER A 145 -3.80 22.86 -5.69
N HIS A 146 -3.96 24.10 -6.15
CA HIS A 146 -4.75 24.38 -7.34
C HIS A 146 -4.13 23.80 -8.61
N GLU A 147 -2.80 23.86 -8.76
CA GLU A 147 -2.07 23.24 -9.86
C GLU A 147 -2.31 21.72 -9.91
N VAL A 148 -2.25 21.04 -8.77
CA VAL A 148 -2.55 19.60 -8.68
C VAL A 148 -4.00 19.31 -9.07
N THR A 149 -4.96 20.08 -8.55
CA THR A 149 -6.38 19.91 -8.91
C THR A 149 -6.60 20.05 -10.42
N LEU A 150 -5.99 21.06 -11.04
CA LEU A 150 -6.11 21.29 -12.49
C LEU A 150 -5.48 20.14 -13.28
N LEU A 151 -4.30 19.65 -12.88
CA LEU A 151 -3.67 18.49 -13.51
C LEU A 151 -4.50 17.22 -13.35
N GLU A 152 -5.11 17.00 -12.18
CA GLU A 152 -6.03 15.89 -11.96
C GLU A 152 -7.26 15.97 -12.86
N GLU A 153 -7.86 17.16 -13.03
CA GLU A 153 -8.98 17.38 -13.93
C GLU A 153 -8.57 17.10 -15.39
N GLN A 154 -7.42 17.63 -15.83
CA GLN A 154 -6.89 17.35 -17.16
C GLN A 154 -6.63 15.86 -17.41
N VAL A 155 -6.12 15.14 -16.41
CA VAL A 155 -5.92 13.69 -16.51
C VAL A 155 -7.27 12.97 -16.54
N LYS A 156 -8.25 13.38 -15.74
CA LYS A 156 -9.60 12.79 -15.74
C LYS A 156 -10.31 13.00 -17.07
N GLU A 157 -10.23 14.20 -17.64
CA GLU A 157 -10.86 14.57 -18.91
C GLU A 157 -10.09 14.06 -20.14
N SER A 158 -8.82 13.65 -19.98
CA SER A 158 -8.04 13.11 -21.07
C SER A 158 -8.72 11.88 -21.67
N ASN A 159 -8.93 11.94 -22.99
CA ASN A 159 -9.50 10.86 -23.78
C ASN A 159 -8.76 9.53 -23.60
N ALA A 160 -7.45 9.58 -23.30
CA ALA A 160 -6.65 8.40 -23.00
C ALA A 160 -7.11 7.70 -21.71
N THR A 161 -7.36 8.45 -20.64
CA THR A 161 -7.82 7.92 -19.34
C THR A 161 -9.23 7.36 -19.46
N HIS A 162 -10.12 8.06 -20.19
CA HIS A 162 -11.45 7.54 -20.52
C HIS A 162 -11.39 6.25 -21.35
N GLY A 163 -10.50 6.18 -22.34
CA GLY A 163 -10.26 4.99 -23.14
C GLY A 163 -9.76 3.82 -22.31
N ILE A 164 -8.77 4.04 -21.45
CA ILE A 164 -8.23 3.04 -20.53
C ILE A 164 -9.32 2.55 -19.57
N LYS A 165 -10.12 3.46 -18.99
CA LYS A 165 -11.22 3.09 -18.08
C LYS A 165 -12.30 2.26 -18.78
N ARG A 166 -12.63 2.58 -20.03
CA ARG A 166 -13.57 1.80 -20.84
C ARG A 166 -13.03 0.39 -21.12
N MET A 167 -11.79 0.29 -21.57
CA MET A 167 -11.14 -1.00 -21.82
C MET A 167 -11.07 -1.84 -20.53
N LEU A 168 -10.79 -1.24 -19.38
CA LEU A 168 -10.74 -1.95 -18.09
C LEU A 168 -12.11 -2.51 -17.71
N ASN A 169 -13.19 -1.75 -17.94
CA ASN A 169 -14.55 -2.23 -17.71
C ASN A 169 -14.92 -3.38 -18.65
N GLU A 170 -14.61 -3.26 -19.95
CA GLU A 170 -14.84 -4.32 -20.95
C GLU A 170 -14.08 -5.60 -20.58
N LEU A 171 -12.82 -5.47 -20.15
CA LEU A 171 -12.01 -6.61 -19.71
C LEU A 171 -12.62 -7.28 -18.47
N ASN A 172 -13.14 -6.48 -17.52
CA ASN A 172 -13.74 -7.00 -16.30
C ASN A 172 -15.05 -7.74 -16.57
N GLU A 173 -15.90 -7.21 -17.46
CA GLU A 173 -17.10 -7.92 -17.94
C GLU A 173 -16.73 -9.26 -18.61
N LEU A 174 -15.70 -9.26 -19.46
CA LEU A 174 -15.23 -10.49 -20.11
C LEU A 174 -14.67 -11.52 -19.12
N ILE A 175 -14.03 -11.07 -18.04
CA ILE A 175 -13.58 -11.93 -16.93
C ILE A 175 -14.78 -12.53 -16.19
N ILE A 176 -15.84 -11.75 -15.94
CA ILE A 176 -17.06 -12.24 -15.31
C ILE A 176 -17.75 -13.28 -16.20
N ASP A 177 -17.90 -12.99 -17.49
CA ASP A 177 -18.50 -13.89 -18.47
C ASP A 177 -17.72 -15.19 -18.63
N SER A 178 -16.39 -15.12 -18.71
CA SER A 178 -15.55 -16.31 -18.80
C SER A 178 -15.65 -17.17 -17.54
N LYS A 179 -15.69 -16.57 -16.35
CA LYS A 179 -15.93 -17.30 -15.09
C LYS A 179 -17.31 -17.96 -15.05
N ASN A 180 -18.35 -17.28 -15.53
CA ASN A 180 -19.70 -17.85 -15.59
C ASN A 180 -19.75 -19.02 -16.57
N LYS A 181 -19.16 -18.87 -17.76
CA LYS A 181 -19.03 -19.96 -18.74
C LYS A 181 -18.25 -21.13 -18.17
N GLN A 182 -17.16 -20.89 -17.46
CA GLN A 182 -16.37 -21.94 -16.82
C GLN A 182 -17.20 -22.71 -15.79
N LYS A 183 -17.97 -22.03 -14.93
CA LYS A 183 -18.86 -22.71 -13.95
C LYS A 183 -19.94 -23.57 -14.62
N VAL A 184 -20.53 -23.08 -15.70
CA VAL A 184 -21.53 -23.85 -16.48
C VAL A 184 -20.88 -25.09 -17.09
N LEU A 185 -19.68 -24.93 -17.64
CA LEU A 185 -18.95 -26.02 -18.28
C LEU A 185 -18.49 -27.07 -17.26
N GLU A 186 -18.04 -26.64 -16.07
CA GLU A 186 -17.72 -27.52 -14.94
C GLU A 186 -18.95 -28.31 -14.45
N ALA A 187 -20.12 -27.66 -14.35
CA ALA A 187 -21.37 -28.34 -13.97
C ALA A 187 -21.80 -29.38 -15.02
N ALA A 188 -21.74 -29.04 -16.31
CA ALA A 188 -22.06 -29.96 -17.39
C ALA A 188 -21.08 -31.13 -17.46
N ASN A 189 -19.79 -30.89 -17.21
CA ASN A 189 -18.78 -31.95 -17.17
C ASN A 189 -19.03 -32.93 -16.02
N ARG A 190 -19.44 -32.42 -14.85
CA ARG A 190 -19.82 -33.26 -13.72
C ARG A 190 -21.04 -34.12 -14.03
N GLU A 191 -22.07 -33.54 -14.66
CA GLU A 191 -23.26 -34.30 -15.08
C GLU A 191 -22.89 -35.39 -16.09
N ALA A 192 -22.02 -35.08 -17.07
CA ALA A 192 -21.51 -36.06 -18.02
C ALA A 192 -20.77 -37.21 -17.31
N GLU A 193 -19.87 -36.90 -16.37
CA GLU A 193 -19.16 -37.91 -15.57
C GLU A 193 -20.12 -38.79 -14.74
N GLU A 194 -21.16 -38.21 -14.13
CA GLU A 194 -22.19 -38.96 -13.40
C GLU A 194 -22.98 -39.88 -14.35
N THR A 195 -23.31 -39.42 -15.56
CA THR A 195 -23.98 -40.24 -16.57
C THR A 195 -23.10 -41.36 -17.11
N ASP A 196 -21.81 -41.09 -17.35
CA ASP A 196 -20.84 -42.10 -17.82
C ASP A 196 -20.67 -43.21 -16.77
N GLN A 197 -20.58 -42.83 -15.49
CA GLN A 197 -20.54 -43.81 -14.39
C GLN A 197 -21.83 -44.64 -14.32
N ALA A 198 -23.00 -44.02 -14.48
CA ALA A 198 -24.27 -44.74 -14.48
C ALA A 198 -24.39 -45.70 -15.67
N VAL A 199 -23.90 -45.31 -16.86
CA VAL A 199 -23.86 -46.16 -18.06
C VAL A 199 -22.93 -47.35 -17.86
N GLU A 200 -21.74 -47.15 -17.28
CA GLU A 200 -20.82 -48.26 -17.00
C GLU A 200 -21.41 -49.25 -15.98
N LEU A 201 -22.04 -48.77 -14.90
CA LEU A 201 -22.75 -49.65 -13.95
C LEU A 201 -23.88 -50.44 -14.61
N ALA A 202 -24.73 -49.78 -15.41
CA ALA A 202 -25.80 -50.44 -16.13
C ALA A 202 -25.28 -51.48 -17.14
N ARG A 203 -24.11 -51.23 -17.74
CA ARG A 203 -23.44 -52.15 -18.65
C ARG A 203 -22.92 -53.39 -17.92
N GLU A 204 -22.34 -53.23 -16.74
CA GLU A 204 -21.92 -54.32 -15.86
C GLU A 204 -23.12 -55.18 -15.43
N GLU A 205 -24.19 -54.56 -14.94
CA GLU A 205 -25.42 -55.24 -14.56
C GLU A 205 -26.02 -56.03 -15.73
N HIS A 206 -26.14 -55.40 -16.91
CA HIS A 206 -26.63 -56.07 -18.11
C HIS A 206 -25.73 -57.24 -18.53
N GLY A 207 -24.40 -57.10 -18.38
CA GLY A 207 -23.44 -58.20 -18.55
C GLY A 207 -23.76 -59.38 -17.63
N GLY A 208 -23.95 -59.11 -16.34
CA GLY A 208 -24.33 -60.12 -15.34
C GLY A 208 -25.67 -60.79 -15.61
N TRP A 209 -26.71 -60.03 -16.00
CA TRP A 209 -28.02 -60.57 -16.38
C TRP A 209 -27.94 -61.45 -17.62
N LYS A 210 -27.15 -61.06 -18.63
CA LYS A 210 -26.92 -61.84 -19.85
C LYS A 210 -26.25 -63.18 -19.56
N GLU A 211 -25.33 -63.21 -18.60
CA GLU A 211 -24.63 -64.42 -18.18
C GLU A 211 -25.55 -65.37 -17.41
N LYS A 212 -26.35 -64.83 -16.46
CA LYS A 212 -27.41 -65.58 -15.77
C LYS A 212 -28.45 -66.15 -16.74
N LEU A 213 -28.84 -65.39 -17.76
CA LEU A 213 -29.79 -65.86 -18.78
C LEU A 213 -29.21 -67.02 -19.60
N LYS A 214 -27.92 -66.99 -19.94
CA LYS A 214 -27.25 -68.12 -20.61
C LYS A 214 -27.23 -69.36 -19.72
N GLN A 215 -26.91 -69.21 -18.43
CA GLN A 215 -26.93 -70.33 -17.47
C GLN A 215 -28.33 -70.93 -17.33
N ALA A 216 -29.35 -70.09 -17.12
CA ALA A 216 -30.74 -70.57 -17.03
C ALA A 216 -31.24 -71.27 -18.30
N LYS A 217 -30.84 -70.76 -19.48
CA LYS A 217 -31.15 -71.43 -20.76
C LYS A 217 -30.44 -72.77 -20.91
N LEU A 218 -29.18 -72.86 -20.47
CA LEU A 218 -28.43 -74.11 -20.49
C LEU A 218 -29.05 -75.14 -19.53
N GLU A 219 -29.43 -74.73 -18.32
CA GLU A 219 -30.12 -75.57 -17.35
C GLU A 219 -31.50 -76.03 -17.85
N ALA A 220 -32.26 -75.15 -18.50
CA ALA A 220 -33.54 -75.51 -19.10
C ALA A 220 -33.37 -76.52 -20.24
N ALA A 221 -32.39 -76.32 -21.12
CA ALA A 221 -32.08 -77.27 -22.18
C ALA A 221 -31.62 -78.63 -21.64
N ASN A 222 -30.85 -78.64 -20.55
CA ASN A 222 -30.45 -79.88 -19.88
C ASN A 222 -31.65 -80.59 -19.26
N ARG A 223 -32.59 -79.87 -18.61
CA ARG A 223 -33.83 -80.46 -18.10
C ARG A 223 -34.71 -81.02 -19.21
N GLU A 224 -34.87 -80.29 -20.31
CA GLU A 224 -35.63 -80.77 -21.46
C GLU A 224 -34.97 -82.02 -22.05
N ALA A 225 -33.64 -82.04 -22.16
CA ALA A 225 -32.90 -83.24 -22.56
C ALA A 225 -33.15 -84.42 -21.61
N GLU A 226 -33.07 -84.21 -20.29
CA GLU A 226 -33.38 -85.24 -19.28
C GLU A 226 -34.83 -85.73 -19.36
N GLU A 227 -35.80 -84.85 -19.58
CA GLU A 227 -37.21 -85.21 -19.77
C GLU A 227 -37.42 -85.98 -21.07
N THR A 228 -36.75 -85.60 -22.16
CA THR A 228 -36.81 -86.35 -23.42
C THR A 228 -36.10 -87.69 -23.32
N ASP A 229 -34.98 -87.78 -22.59
CA ASP A 229 -34.28 -89.04 -22.35
C ASP A 229 -35.16 -90.00 -21.52
N GLN A 230 -35.84 -89.47 -20.48
CA GLN A 230 -36.83 -90.24 -19.71
C GLN A 230 -38.03 -90.66 -20.57
N ALA A 231 -38.53 -89.78 -21.45
CA ALA A 231 -39.63 -90.10 -22.36
C ALA A 231 -39.22 -91.15 -23.43
N VAL A 232 -37.97 -91.09 -23.90
CA VAL A 232 -37.42 -92.07 -24.85
C VAL A 232 -37.20 -93.42 -24.18
N GLU A 233 -36.75 -93.48 -22.91
CA GLU A 233 -36.70 -94.75 -22.17
C GLU A 233 -38.10 -95.37 -22.04
N LEU A 234 -39.10 -94.59 -21.62
CA LEU A 234 -40.49 -95.06 -21.50
C LEU A 234 -41.06 -95.53 -22.86
N ALA A 235 -40.81 -94.79 -23.95
CA ALA A 235 -41.24 -95.18 -25.29
C ALA A 235 -40.50 -96.41 -25.84
N ARG A 236 -39.25 -96.64 -25.41
CA ARG A 236 -38.46 -97.82 -25.80
C ARG A 236 -38.98 -99.09 -25.13
N GLU A 237 -39.44 -98.99 -23.89
CA GLU A 237 -40.16 -100.08 -23.21
C GLU A 237 -41.50 -100.40 -23.90
N GLU A 238 -42.21 -99.38 -24.41
CA GLU A 238 -43.48 -99.58 -25.13
C GLU A 238 -43.30 -100.19 -26.55
N HIS A 239 -42.26 -99.81 -27.28
CA HIS A 239 -42.02 -100.30 -28.65
C HIS A 239 -41.44 -101.73 -28.72
N GLU A 240 -40.92 -102.27 -27.61
CA GLU A 240 -40.44 -103.67 -27.58
C GLU A 240 -41.60 -104.69 -27.65
N VAL A 241 -42.85 -104.25 -27.46
CA VAL A 241 -44.03 -105.15 -27.42
C VAL A 241 -44.69 -105.37 -28.80
N GLN A 242 -44.44 -104.55 -29.83
CA GLN A 242 -45.13 -104.71 -31.14
C GLN A 242 -44.26 -104.38 -32.37
N SER A 243 -43.69 -105.38 -33.05
CA SER A 243 -43.46 -105.34 -34.52
C SER A 243 -43.20 -106.72 -35.13
N PRO A 244 -43.65 -106.96 -36.38
CA PRO A 244 -42.70 -107.40 -37.41
C PRO A 244 -42.86 -106.74 -38.81
N LYS A 245 -41.81 -106.92 -39.61
CA LYS A 245 -41.33 -106.21 -40.83
C LYS A 245 -42.04 -106.56 -42.15
N LEU A 246 -41.96 -105.66 -43.16
CA LEU A 246 -41.90 -105.98 -44.61
C LEU A 246 -41.47 -104.78 -45.48
N ASP A 247 -40.74 -105.08 -46.57
CA ASP A 247 -39.94 -104.18 -47.42
C ASP A 247 -40.58 -103.72 -48.76
N LEU A 248 -39.91 -102.75 -49.43
CA LEU A 248 -39.79 -102.43 -50.89
C LEU A 248 -40.69 -101.28 -51.49
N PRO A 249 -40.38 -100.69 -52.67
CA PRO A 249 -39.30 -99.70 -52.93
C PRO A 249 -39.65 -98.54 -53.94
N LYS A 250 -38.76 -97.51 -54.01
CA LYS A 250 -38.39 -96.58 -55.13
C LYS A 250 -39.43 -95.68 -55.86
N GLU A 251 -39.03 -94.39 -55.93
CA GLU A 251 -39.20 -93.44 -57.05
C GLU A 251 -40.58 -92.76 -57.28
N ALA A 252 -40.82 -91.61 -56.63
CA ALA A 252 -41.63 -90.51 -57.17
C ALA A 252 -41.54 -89.29 -56.22
N ILE A 253 -40.89 -88.21 -56.64
CA ILE A 253 -41.29 -86.79 -56.48
C ILE A 253 -40.24 -85.97 -57.25
N ARG A 254 -40.48 -85.83 -58.55
CA ARG A 254 -39.94 -84.77 -59.39
C ARG A 254 -41.05 -83.74 -59.60
N GLN A 255 -40.69 -82.47 -59.38
CA GLN A 255 -41.11 -81.33 -60.20
C GLN A 255 -42.59 -80.91 -60.20
N ILE A 256 -42.92 -80.01 -59.27
CA ILE A 256 -43.78 -78.82 -59.46
C ILE A 256 -42.98 -77.73 -58.72
N ARG A 257 -42.48 -76.62 -59.29
CA ARG A 257 -43.15 -75.63 -60.13
C ARG A 257 -42.10 -74.67 -60.68
N GLN A 258 -42.00 -74.57 -62.01
CA GLN A 258 -41.56 -73.34 -62.68
C GLN A 258 -42.83 -72.64 -63.20
N LEU A 259 -43.01 -71.36 -62.87
CA LEU A 259 -43.61 -70.35 -63.73
C LEU A 259 -42.88 -69.02 -63.43
N GLN A 260 -42.63 -68.27 -64.50
CA GLN A 260 -41.51 -67.35 -64.72
C GLN A 260 -42.03 -65.87 -64.82
N PRO A 261 -41.29 -64.85 -65.34
CA PRO A 261 -40.83 -63.63 -64.65
C PRO A 261 -41.49 -62.32 -65.23
N PRO A 262 -40.94 -61.06 -65.25
CA PRO A 262 -39.60 -60.64 -65.76
C PRO A 262 -38.83 -59.51 -65.00
N ASP A 263 -37.54 -59.35 -65.37
CA ASP A 263 -36.56 -58.33 -64.94
C ASP A 263 -36.87 -56.89 -65.46
N PRO A 264 -36.09 -55.84 -65.09
CA PRO A 264 -34.85 -55.56 -65.83
C PRO A 264 -33.66 -55.06 -64.99
N LYS A 265 -32.46 -55.33 -65.53
CA LYS A 265 -31.13 -54.97 -65.04
C LYS A 265 -30.70 -53.59 -65.57
N VAL A 266 -29.93 -52.83 -64.77
CA VAL A 266 -28.83 -51.99 -65.27
C VAL A 266 -27.69 -51.98 -64.23
N PRO A 267 -26.44 -52.34 -64.59
CA PRO A 267 -25.30 -52.19 -63.71
C PRO A 267 -24.31 -51.11 -64.19
N LYS A 268 -23.66 -50.47 -63.20
CA LYS A 268 -22.21 -50.20 -63.07
C LYS A 268 -21.97 -48.79 -62.53
N LYS A 269 -21.26 -48.69 -61.40
CA LYS A 269 -19.87 -48.19 -61.36
C LYS A 269 -19.26 -48.33 -59.96
N THR A 270 -18.00 -48.73 -59.98
CA THR A 270 -17.02 -48.83 -58.90
C THR A 270 -16.53 -47.46 -58.43
N ARG A 271 -15.97 -47.42 -57.20
CA ARG A 271 -15.38 -46.27 -56.46
C ARG A 271 -14.22 -45.58 -57.23
N PRO A 272 -13.74 -44.37 -56.83
CA PRO A 272 -12.96 -44.12 -55.58
C PRO A 272 -13.49 -42.89 -54.78
N ILE A 273 -13.40 -42.86 -53.44
CA ILE A 273 -12.33 -42.24 -52.62
C ILE A 273 -11.83 -40.91 -53.20
N GLU A 274 -12.22 -39.80 -52.59
CA GLU A 274 -11.39 -38.60 -52.34
C GLU A 274 -12.10 -37.73 -51.28
N ASP A 275 -11.32 -37.25 -50.31
CA ASP A 275 -11.71 -36.42 -49.17
C ASP A 275 -12.27 -35.05 -49.59
N PRO A 276 -12.85 -34.30 -48.64
CA PRO A 276 -12.41 -32.92 -48.54
C PRO A 276 -11.84 -32.61 -47.16
N MET A 277 -10.60 -32.14 -47.24
CA MET A 277 -9.82 -31.52 -46.18
C MET A 277 -10.57 -30.35 -45.53
N THR A 278 -10.32 -30.21 -44.23
CA THR A 278 -10.14 -28.93 -43.53
C THR A 278 -9.46 -27.86 -44.40
N PRO A 279 -9.73 -26.58 -44.12
CA PRO A 279 -8.63 -25.63 -44.06
C PRO A 279 -8.57 -24.94 -42.70
N GLY A 280 -7.44 -25.09 -42.03
CA GLY A 280 -6.96 -24.14 -41.05
C GLY A 280 -6.31 -22.93 -41.75
N LEU A 281 -6.58 -21.75 -41.19
CA LEU A 281 -5.61 -20.70 -40.84
C LEU A 281 -4.46 -20.39 -41.83
N GLU A 282 -4.53 -19.23 -42.49
CA GLU A 282 -3.68 -18.04 -42.25
C GLU A 282 -3.60 -17.13 -43.50
N GLY A 283 -3.57 -15.81 -43.26
CA GLY A 283 -2.66 -14.95 -44.01
C GLY A 283 -3.22 -14.05 -45.12
N ASN A 284 -3.73 -12.88 -44.69
CA ASN A 284 -3.23 -11.56 -45.06
C ASN A 284 -3.52 -10.94 -46.45
N GLN A 285 -3.79 -9.62 -46.40
CA GLN A 285 -3.78 -8.58 -47.46
C GLN A 285 -4.94 -8.65 -48.48
N GLY A 286 -5.63 -7.57 -48.85
CA GLY A 286 -5.45 -6.14 -48.62
C GLY A 286 -6.31 -5.38 -49.65
N GLU A 287 -6.41 -4.06 -49.46
CA GLU A 287 -7.04 -3.05 -50.32
C GLU A 287 -8.58 -3.03 -50.31
N GLY A 288 -9.28 -1.92 -50.14
CA GLY A 288 -9.02 -0.47 -50.08
C GLY A 288 -10.45 0.13 -49.95
N ASP A 289 -10.73 1.35 -49.52
CA ASP A 289 -10.04 2.58 -49.80
C ASP A 289 -10.82 3.74 -49.12
N SER A 290 -10.25 4.93 -49.20
CA SER A 290 -10.84 6.27 -48.98
C SER A 290 -10.69 6.85 -47.56
N CYS A 291 -9.71 7.73 -47.35
CA CYS A 291 -9.73 9.20 -47.58
C CYS A 291 -10.17 9.94 -46.29
N THR A 292 -9.48 10.92 -45.71
CA THR A 292 -8.67 12.00 -46.30
C THR A 292 -7.88 12.75 -45.20
N LYS A 293 -6.67 13.21 -45.60
CA LYS A 293 -6.04 14.54 -45.40
C LYS A 293 -6.06 15.21 -44.01
N SER A 294 -4.89 15.40 -43.37
CA SER A 294 -3.86 16.45 -43.58
C SER A 294 -4.13 17.73 -42.79
N ILE A 295 -3.17 18.13 -41.93
CA ILE A 295 -2.35 19.37 -42.00
C ILE A 295 -1.87 19.78 -40.59
N SER A 296 -0.56 20.09 -40.55
CA SER A 296 0.23 20.87 -39.58
C SER A 296 0.73 20.19 -38.30
#